data_AF-A0A0B1TJX3-F1
#
_entry.id   AF-A0A0B1TJX3-F1
#
_cell.length_a   1.000
_cell.length_b   1.000
_cell.length_c   1.000
_cell.angle_alpha   90.00
_cell.angle_beta   90.00
_cell.angle_gamma   90.00
#
_symmetry.space_group_name_H-M   'P 1'
#
loop_
_entity.id
_entity.type
_entity.pdbx_description
1 polymer ?
#
loop_
_entity_poly.entity_id
_entity_poly.type
_entity_poly.pdbx_seq_one_letter_code
_entity_poly.pdbx_strand_id
1 'polypeptide(L)'
;MTGAMSPPFARTEDDKEMLVVPFYHCYGFGMMMTALLSGATSVLLPRFKPELFCSAIQEHKVRWLTVAPLILTFLARSPTCQNYDLSSLQVLFSGSAPAPKNVCEELIRKYENIKHVQQEKTREGAL
;
A
#
# COMPACT_ATOMS: atom_id res chain seq x y z
N MET A 1 3.28 6.56 -17.06
CA MET A 1 1.88 6.11 -17.18
C MET A 1 1.85 4.63 -16.86
N THR A 2 1.73 4.28 -15.59
CA THR A 2 1.56 2.89 -15.15
C THR A 2 0.28 2.37 -15.78
N GLY A 3 0.39 1.34 -16.63
CA GLY A 3 -0.76 0.75 -17.32
C GLY A 3 -1.82 0.35 -16.31
N ALA A 4 -3.09 0.60 -16.66
CA ALA A 4 -4.21 0.20 -15.80
C ALA A 4 -4.07 -1.28 -15.43
N MET A 5 -4.01 -1.57 -14.13
CA MET A 5 -3.96 -2.94 -13.65
C MET A 5 -5.19 -3.69 -14.16
N SER A 6 -4.98 -4.87 -14.73
CA SER A 6 -6.08 -5.70 -15.21
C SER A 6 -6.90 -6.23 -14.02
N PRO A 7 -8.21 -6.47 -14.19
CA PRO A 7 -9.01 -7.17 -13.19
C PRO A 7 -8.33 -8.49 -12.77
N PRO A 8 -8.34 -8.89 -11.47
CA PRO A 8 -9.06 -8.30 -10.34
C PRO A 8 -8.27 -7.22 -9.58
N PHE A 9 -7.15 -6.74 -10.11
CA PHE A 9 -6.29 -5.75 -9.45
C PHE A 9 -6.60 -4.31 -9.87
N ALA A 10 -7.62 -4.09 -10.69
CA ALA A 10 -8.15 -2.77 -10.97
C ALA A 10 -8.82 -2.19 -9.71
N ARG A 11 -8.67 -0.88 -9.54
CA ARG A 11 -9.35 -0.10 -8.50
C ARG A 11 -10.78 0.22 -8.95
N THR A 12 -11.75 0.13 -8.05
CA THR A 12 -13.18 0.42 -8.30
C THR A 12 -13.72 1.47 -7.31
N GLU A 13 -14.94 1.98 -7.50
CA GLU A 13 -15.52 2.97 -6.59
C GLU A 13 -15.74 2.45 -5.15
N ASP A 14 -15.95 1.15 -4.99
CA ASP A 14 -16.11 0.50 -3.68
C ASP A 14 -14.78 0.35 -2.91
N ASP A 15 -13.65 0.61 -3.57
CA ASP A 15 -12.35 0.43 -2.98
C ASP A 15 -11.97 1.55 -2.03
N LYS A 16 -11.28 1.16 -0.97
CA LYS A 16 -10.63 2.07 -0.04
C LYS A 16 -9.13 1.93 -0.14
N GLU A 17 -8.47 3.05 -0.40
CA GLU A 17 -7.02 3.19 -0.37
C GLU A 17 -6.58 3.87 0.92
N MET A 18 -5.51 3.39 1.54
CA MET A 18 -4.80 4.16 2.56
C MET A 18 -3.51 4.74 2.00
N LEU A 19 -3.35 6.05 2.20
CA LEU A 19 -2.16 6.80 1.82
C LEU A 19 -1.40 7.22 3.08
N VAL A 20 -0.17 6.69 3.21
CA VAL A 20 0.78 7.06 4.28
C VAL A 20 2.05 7.63 3.66
N VAL A 21 1.86 8.51 2.69
CA VAL A 21 2.94 9.13 1.91
C VAL A 21 2.72 10.64 1.83
N PRO A 22 3.78 11.46 1.83
CA PRO A 22 3.61 12.91 1.71
C PRO A 22 3.08 13.31 0.33
N PHE A 23 2.13 14.26 0.31
CA PHE A 23 1.50 14.72 -0.93
C PHE A 23 2.28 15.80 -1.68
N TYR A 24 3.32 16.38 -1.08
CA TYR A 24 4.24 17.27 -1.80
C TYR A 24 5.13 16.51 -2.80
N HIS A 25 5.16 15.18 -2.73
CA HIS A 25 5.85 14.34 -3.72
C HIS A 25 4.86 13.86 -4.78
N CYS A 26 5.27 13.90 -6.05
CA CYS A 26 4.42 13.57 -7.20
C CYS A 26 3.80 12.16 -7.11
N TYR A 27 4.49 11.21 -6.47
CA TYR A 27 3.99 9.86 -6.25
C TYR A 27 2.75 9.83 -5.36
N GLY A 28 2.81 10.42 -4.17
CA GLY A 28 1.67 10.43 -3.23
C GLY A 28 0.49 11.20 -3.78
N PHE A 29 0.76 12.34 -4.42
CA PHE A 29 -0.27 13.10 -5.13
C PHE A 29 -0.88 12.32 -6.29
N GLY A 30 -0.05 11.66 -7.12
CA GLY A 30 -0.50 10.87 -8.25
C GLY A 30 -1.40 9.70 -7.83
N MET A 31 -1.04 8.97 -6.78
CA MET A 31 -1.86 7.86 -6.25
C MET A 31 -3.20 8.35 -5.67
N MET A 32 -3.21 9.51 -5.02
CA MET A 32 -4.47 10.13 -4.59
C MET A 32 -5.35 10.51 -5.79
N MET A 33 -4.76 11.10 -6.83
CA MET A 33 -5.50 11.45 -8.04
C MET A 33 -6.05 10.22 -8.77
N THR A 34 -5.30 9.12 -8.84
CA THR A 34 -5.80 7.89 -9.46
C THR A 34 -6.94 7.26 -8.64
N ALA A 35 -6.92 7.35 -7.30
CA ALA A 35 -8.05 6.94 -6.46
C ALA A 35 -9.30 7.76 -6.77
N LEU A 36 -9.15 9.08 -6.77
CA LEU A 36 -10.24 10.01 -7.06
C LEU A 36 -10.85 9.75 -8.45
N LEU A 37 -10.02 9.55 -9.47
CA LEU A 37 -10.48 9.26 -10.83
C LEU A 37 -11.20 7.91 -10.96
N SER A 38 -10.88 6.95 -10.10
CA SER A 38 -11.57 5.65 -10.04
C SER A 38 -12.84 5.65 -9.18
N GLY A 39 -13.18 6.77 -8.54
CA GLY A 39 -14.29 6.86 -7.58
C GLY A 39 -13.99 6.23 -6.20
N ALA A 40 -12.78 5.73 -5.98
CA ALA A 40 -12.36 5.11 -4.74
C ALA A 40 -12.25 6.12 -3.59
N THR A 41 -12.37 5.63 -2.36
CA THR A 41 -12.24 6.43 -1.14
C THR A 41 -10.80 6.39 -0.61
N SER A 42 -10.22 7.56 -0.36
CA SER A 42 -8.87 7.68 0.22
C SER A 42 -8.91 7.94 1.73
N VAL A 43 -8.35 7.01 2.50
CA VAL A 43 -8.08 7.13 3.94
C VAL A 43 -6.69 7.73 4.11
N LEU A 44 -6.62 8.93 4.71
CA LEU A 44 -5.39 9.68 4.85
C LEU A 44 -4.79 9.51 6.23
N LEU A 45 -3.52 9.11 6.30
CA LEU A 45 -2.78 9.04 7.54
C LEU A 45 -1.58 10.00 7.49
N PRO A 46 -1.70 11.23 8.03
CA PRO A 46 -0.66 12.27 7.91
C PRO A 46 0.69 11.86 8.51
N ARG A 47 0.68 10.97 9.50
CA ARG A 47 1.87 10.44 10.15
C ARG A 47 1.68 8.98 10.49
N PHE A 48 2.65 8.15 10.11
CA PHE A 48 2.66 6.75 10.49
C PHE A 48 2.79 6.60 12.02
N LYS A 49 1.82 5.90 12.61
CA LYS A 49 1.84 5.38 13.98
C LYS A 49 1.33 3.94 13.91
N PRO A 50 2.08 2.93 14.38
CA PRO A 50 1.75 1.51 14.21
C PRO A 50 0.31 1.13 14.54
N GLU A 51 -0.18 1.52 15.71
CA GLU A 51 -1.50 1.14 16.23
C GLU A 51 -2.61 1.85 15.45
N LEU A 52 -2.43 3.15 15.16
CA LEU A 52 -3.38 3.92 14.37
C LEU A 52 -3.46 3.42 12.93
N PHE A 53 -2.32 3.03 12.37
CA PHE A 53 -2.24 2.45 11.03
C PHE A 53 -3.01 1.14 10.93
N CYS A 54 -2.74 0.19 11.82
CA CYS A 54 -3.42 -1.11 11.82
C CYS A 54 -4.92 -0.97 12.15
N SER A 55 -5.29 -0.14 13.13
CA SER A 55 -6.70 0.10 13.47
C SER A 55 -7.47 0.76 12.33
N ALA A 56 -6.89 1.74 11.64
CA ALA A 56 -7.53 2.38 10.49
C ALA A 56 -7.69 1.43 9.30
N ILE A 57 -6.76 0.48 9.09
CA ILE A 57 -6.94 -0.58 8.08
C ILE A 57 -8.16 -1.44 8.42
N GLN A 58 -8.27 -1.88 9.66
CA GLN A 58 -9.38 -2.71 10.14
C GLN A 58 -10.72 -1.97 10.07
N GLU A 59 -10.78 -0.74 10.62
CA GLU A 59 -12.00 0.06 10.69
C GLU A 59 -12.55 0.40 9.30
N HIS A 60 -11.66 0.86 8.41
CA HIS A 60 -12.08 1.25 7.08
C HIS A 60 -12.14 0.09 6.11
N LYS A 61 -11.61 -1.10 6.44
CA LYS A 61 -11.47 -2.24 5.52
C LYS A 61 -10.69 -1.87 4.27
N VAL A 62 -9.48 -1.34 4.47
CA VAL A 62 -8.62 -0.88 3.39
C VAL A 62 -8.20 -2.05 2.52
N ARG A 63 -8.37 -1.91 1.19
CA ARG A 63 -7.95 -2.91 0.19
C ARG A 63 -6.63 -2.54 -0.48
N TRP A 64 -6.45 -1.25 -0.74
CA TRP A 64 -5.28 -0.70 -1.41
C TRP A 64 -4.40 0.05 -0.44
N LEU A 65 -3.10 -0.21 -0.47
CA LEU A 65 -2.16 0.41 0.44
C LEU A 65 -0.97 0.99 -0.32
N THR A 66 -0.79 2.30 -0.23
CA THR A 66 0.33 3.02 -0.84
C THR A 66 1.23 3.57 0.25
N VAL A 67 2.42 2.99 0.40
CA VAL A 67 3.30 3.21 1.55
C VAL A 67 4.78 3.24 1.16
N ALA A 68 5.63 3.73 2.06
CA ALA A 68 7.07 3.63 1.90
C ALA A 68 7.59 2.20 2.23
N PRO A 69 8.78 1.80 1.74
CA PRO A 69 9.34 0.45 1.99
C PRO A 69 9.47 0.05 3.47
N LEU A 70 9.69 1.04 4.34
CA LEU A 70 9.78 0.81 5.79
C LEU A 70 8.47 0.26 6.37
N ILE A 71 7.33 0.71 5.86
CA ILE A 71 6.00 0.27 6.32
C ILE A 71 5.71 -1.15 5.83
N LEU A 72 6.19 -1.53 4.63
CA LEU A 72 6.13 -2.94 4.19
C LEU A 72 6.92 -3.85 5.14
N THR A 73 8.10 -3.41 5.57
CA THR A 73 8.93 -4.17 6.53
C THR A 73 8.21 -4.28 7.88
N PHE A 74 7.55 -3.20 8.33
CA PHE A 74 6.72 -3.22 9.52
C PHE A 74 5.59 -4.25 9.42
N LEU A 75 4.83 -4.27 8.31
CA LEU A 75 3.75 -5.24 8.09
C LEU A 75 4.26 -6.70 8.12
N ALA A 76 5.44 -6.94 7.55
CA ALA A 76 6.05 -8.27 7.52
C ALA A 76 6.45 -8.74 8.92
N ARG A 77 7.09 -7.89 9.73
CA ARG A 77 7.86 -8.31 10.91
C ARG A 77 7.30 -7.86 12.25
N SER A 78 6.45 -6.84 12.29
CA SER A 78 5.91 -6.32 13.55
C SER A 78 4.88 -7.27 14.16
N PRO A 79 4.95 -7.55 15.48
CA PRO A 79 3.90 -8.28 16.19
C PRO A 79 2.62 -7.44 16.34
N THR A 80 2.70 -6.10 16.29
CA THR A 80 1.54 -5.20 16.43
C THR A 80 0.43 -5.56 15.46
N CYS A 81 0.78 -6.00 14.25
CA CYS A 81 -0.18 -6.37 13.20
C CYS A 81 -1.06 -7.58 13.57
N GLN A 82 -0.61 -8.44 14.48
CA GLN A 82 -1.37 -9.65 14.89
C GLN A 82 -2.59 -9.31 15.75
N ASN A 83 -2.65 -8.10 16.32
CA ASN A 83 -3.76 -7.64 17.15
C ASN A 83 -4.93 -7.04 16.35
N TYR A 84 -4.82 -7.00 15.02
CA TYR A 84 -5.79 -6.35 14.13
C TYR A 84 -6.14 -7.26 12.97
N ASP A 85 -7.40 -7.17 12.50
CA ASP A 85 -7.85 -7.81 11.28
C ASP A 85 -7.38 -6.98 10.06
N LEU A 86 -6.38 -7.53 9.36
CA LEU A 86 -5.82 -6.95 8.14
C LEU A 86 -6.25 -7.73 6.89
N SER A 87 -7.28 -8.59 6.99
CA SER A 87 -7.74 -9.46 5.89
C SER A 87 -8.29 -8.70 4.68
N SER A 88 -8.66 -7.42 4.85
CA SER A 88 -9.14 -6.57 3.76
C SER A 88 -8.05 -6.19 2.76
N LEU A 89 -6.78 -6.16 3.18
CA LEU A 89 -5.66 -5.77 2.31
C LEU A 89 -5.51 -6.75 1.15
N GLN A 90 -5.38 -6.26 -0.07
CA GLN A 90 -5.14 -7.12 -1.24
C GLN A 90 -4.01 -6.63 -2.13
N VAL A 91 -3.83 -5.31 -2.19
CA VAL A 91 -2.89 -4.69 -3.12
C VAL A 91 -2.01 -3.71 -2.37
N LEU A 92 -0.70 -3.95 -2.41
CA LEU A 92 0.30 -3.11 -1.77
C LEU A 92 1.20 -2.49 -2.82
N PHE A 93 1.39 -1.18 -2.70
CA PHE A 93 2.30 -0.40 -3.52
C PHE A 93 3.34 0.25 -2.64
N SER A 94 4.59 0.13 -3.05
CA SER A 94 5.70 0.84 -2.46
C SER A 94 6.54 1.53 -3.53
N GLY A 95 6.70 2.84 -3.36
CA GLY A 95 7.52 3.68 -4.21
C GLY A 95 8.75 4.23 -3.50
N SER A 96 9.51 5.06 -4.22
CA SER A 96 10.60 5.92 -3.71
C SER A 96 11.91 5.24 -3.29
N ALA A 97 11.92 3.96 -2.91
CA ALA A 97 13.15 3.23 -2.64
C ALA A 97 12.95 1.71 -2.77
N PRO A 98 14.01 0.93 -3.05
CA PRO A 98 13.94 -0.52 -3.03
C PRO A 98 13.72 -1.01 -1.59
N ALA A 99 12.76 -1.91 -1.38
CA ALA A 99 12.69 -2.64 -0.13
C ALA A 99 13.72 -3.79 -0.10
N PRO A 100 14.02 -4.36 1.08
CA PRO A 100 14.85 -5.55 1.16
C PRO A 100 14.23 -6.69 0.34
N LYS A 101 15.08 -7.45 -0.38
CA LYS A 101 14.68 -8.45 -1.39
C LYS A 101 13.63 -9.45 -0.90
N ASN A 102 13.65 -9.78 0.39
CA ASN A 102 12.77 -10.78 1.00
C ASN A 102 11.45 -10.24 1.56
N VAL A 103 11.27 -8.92 1.68
CA VAL A 103 10.08 -8.37 2.38
C VAL A 103 8.78 -8.65 1.61
N CYS A 104 8.78 -8.56 0.28
CA CYS A 104 7.59 -8.88 -0.51
C CYS A 104 7.20 -10.36 -0.36
N GLU A 105 8.17 -11.26 -0.41
CA GLU A 105 7.95 -12.70 -0.26
C GLU A 105 7.45 -13.04 1.15
N GLU A 106 8.02 -12.41 2.19
CA GLU A 106 7.55 -12.53 3.57
C GLU A 106 6.09 -12.09 3.71
N LEU A 107 5.70 -10.96 3.10
CA LEU A 107 4.32 -10.46 3.14
C LEU A 107 3.33 -11.41 2.47
N ILE A 108 3.65 -11.89 1.26
CA ILE A 108 2.77 -12.81 0.51
C ILE A 108 2.63 -14.15 1.26
N ARG A 109 3.69 -14.63 1.91
CA ARG A 109 3.62 -15.85 2.74
C ARG A 109 2.84 -15.66 4.04
N LYS A 110 2.92 -14.47 4.65
CA LYS A 110 2.28 -14.17 5.94
C LYS A 110 0.79 -13.86 5.80
N TYR A 111 0.37 -13.26 4.69
CA TYR A 111 -1.00 -12.80 4.46
C TYR A 111 -1.55 -13.39 3.17
N GLU A 112 -2.41 -14.40 3.28
CA GLU A 112 -3.03 -15.08 2.13
C GLU A 112 -3.95 -14.15 1.31
N ASN A 113 -4.46 -13.09 1.95
CA ASN A 113 -5.30 -12.08 1.31
C ASN A 113 -4.52 -11.12 0.40
N ILE A 114 -3.20 -11.01 0.55
CA ILE A 114 -2.36 -10.16 -0.30
C ILE A 114 -2.15 -10.84 -1.64
N LYS A 115 -2.75 -10.26 -2.69
CA LYS A 115 -2.68 -10.81 -4.05
C LYS A 115 -1.62 -10.13 -4.91
N HIS A 116 -1.25 -8.90 -4.58
CA HIS A 116 -0.28 -8.14 -5.36
C HIS A 116 0.56 -7.21 -4.49
N VAL A 117 1.88 -7.27 -4.68
CA VAL A 117 2.85 -6.34 -4.08
C VAL A 117 3.70 -5.76 -5.19
N GLN A 118 3.52 -4.47 -5.48
CA GLN A 118 4.32 -3.76 -6.47
C GLN A 118 5.34 -2.84 -5.80
N GLN A 119 6.57 -2.91 -6.29
CA GLN A 119 7.64 -1.99 -5.94
C GLN A 119 8.11 -1.26 -7.18
N GLU A 120 8.17 0.07 -7.15
CA GLU A 120 8.93 0.78 -8.18
C GLU A 120 10.41 0.47 -7.96
N LYS A 121 10.99 -0.30 -8.89
CA LYS A 121 12.44 -0.43 -8.98
C LYS A 121 12.99 0.95 -9.34
N THR A 122 13.85 1.51 -8.51
CA THR A 122 14.75 2.58 -8.94
C THR A 122 15.46 2.07 -10.19
N ARG A 123 15.30 2.74 -11.33
CA ARG A 123 16.10 2.45 -12.52
C ARG A 123 17.56 2.65 -12.13
N GLU A 124 18.29 1.58 -11.84
CA GLU A 124 19.74 1.58 -12.07
C GLU A 124 19.93 1.70 -13.58
N GLY A 125 20.51 2.81 -14.03
CA GLY A 125 20.76 3.09 -15.45
C GLY A 125 19.92 4.22 -16.02
N ALA A 126 20.20 5.44 -15.58
CA ALA A 126 20.01 6.64 -16.39
C ALA A 126 21.29 7.47 -16.30
N LEU A 127 22.29 7.03 -17.08
CA LEU A 127 23.30 7.88 -17.71
C LEU A 127 23.19 7.65 -19.21
#